data_AF-A0A919VXB9-F1
#
_entry.id   AF-A0A919VXB9-F1
#
_cell.length_a   1.000
_cell.length_b   1.000
_cell.length_c   1.000
_cell.angle_alpha   90.00
_cell.angle_beta   90.00
_cell.angle_gamma   90.00
#
_symmetry.space_group_name_H-M   'P 1'
#
loop_
_entity.id
_entity.type
_entity.pdbx_description
1 polymer ?
#
loop_
_entity_poly.entity_id
_entity_poly.type
_entity_poly.pdbx_seq_one_letter_code
_entity_poly.pdbx_strand_id
1 'polypeptide(L)'
;MLWAAGNWIFDAASLWLFLAAYGHRINPVTLFVAYGIANLLGTLPVSPGGLGIIEGVLVPSLVGFGAPSAVAVLAVVSWRLFEFWAPIPIGSLSYLSLRLQRWWSTRGPTQ
;
A
#
# COMPACT_ATOMS: atom_id res chain seq x y z
N MET A 1 15.99 -3.64 -10.57
CA MET A 1 15.28 -2.37 -10.86
C MET A 1 13.88 -2.60 -11.42
N LEU A 2 13.70 -3.47 -12.43
CA LEU A 2 12.37 -3.76 -13.01
C LEU A 2 11.32 -4.22 -11.99
N TRP A 3 11.68 -5.12 -11.08
CA TRP A 3 10.77 -5.59 -10.02
C TRP A 3 10.30 -4.48 -9.08
N ALA A 4 11.20 -3.58 -8.68
CA ALA A 4 10.87 -2.46 -7.81
C ALA A 4 9.94 -1.48 -8.54
N ALA A 5 10.26 -1.15 -9.80
CA ALA A 5 9.41 -0.29 -10.62
C ALA A 5 8.02 -0.91 -10.84
N GLY A 6 7.95 -2.22 -11.09
CA GLY A 6 6.69 -2.95 -11.20
C GLY A 6 5.85 -2.83 -9.94
N ASN A 7 6.43 -3.03 -8.76
CA ASN A 7 5.72 -2.89 -7.48
C ASN A 7 5.14 -1.48 -7.30
N TRP A 8 5.95 -0.45 -7.55
CA TRP A 8 5.49 0.95 -7.46
C TRP A 8 4.34 1.27 -8.42
N ILE A 9 4.38 0.72 -9.64
CA ILE A 9 3.31 0.90 -10.62
C ILE A 9 2.04 0.17 -10.19
N PHE A 10 2.15 -1.08 -9.70
CA PHE A 10 1.01 -1.82 -9.19
C PHE A 10 0.37 -1.13 -8.00
N ASP A 11 1.19 -0.54 -7.14
CA ASP A 11 0.74 0.19 -5.97
C ASP A 11 0.00 1.49 -6.34
N ALA A 12 0.58 2.31 -7.24
CA ALA A 12 -0.11 3.48 -7.79
C ALA A 12 -1.41 3.11 -8.54
N ALA A 13 -1.42 1.96 -9.24
CA ALA A 13 -2.61 1.45 -9.92
C ALA A 13 -3.69 0.99 -8.93
N SER A 14 -3.30 0.44 -7.77
CA SER A 14 -4.21 0.08 -6.68
C SER A 14 -4.91 1.32 -6.13
N LEU A 15 -4.16 2.39 -5.85
CA LEU A 15 -4.72 3.67 -5.43
C LEU A 15 -5.70 4.23 -6.47
N TRP A 16 -5.35 4.16 -7.77
CA TRP A 16 -6.24 4.57 -8.85
C TRP A 16 -7.53 3.73 -8.89
N LEU A 17 -7.43 2.43 -8.66
CA LEU A 17 -8.58 1.53 -8.59
C LEU A 17 -9.50 1.85 -7.41
N PHE A 18 -8.95 2.21 -6.25
CA PHE A 18 -9.75 2.65 -5.10
C PHE A 18 -10.53 3.94 -5.41
N LEU A 19 -9.87 4.94 -6.01
CA LEU A 19 -10.55 6.15 -6.49
C LEU A 19 -11.70 5.81 -7.45
N ALA A 20 -11.43 4.93 -8.42
CA ALA A 20 -12.43 4.47 -9.37
C ALA A 20 -13.58 3.69 -8.69
N ALA A 21 -13.29 2.89 -7.67
CA ALA A 21 -14.28 2.14 -6.89
C ALA A 21 -15.22 3.05 -6.09
N TYR A 22 -14.71 4.17 -5.59
CA TYR A 22 -15.52 5.22 -4.94
C TYR A 22 -16.19 6.18 -5.92
N GLY A 23 -16.17 5.87 -7.22
CA GLY A 23 -16.92 6.59 -8.25
C GLY A 23 -16.22 7.81 -8.83
N HIS A 24 -14.92 8.02 -8.55
CA HIS A 24 -14.17 9.15 -9.11
C HIS A 24 -12.95 8.69 -9.91
N ARG A 25 -12.94 8.97 -11.21
CA ARG A 25 -11.82 8.64 -12.09
C ARG A 25 -10.98 9.89 -12.35
N ILE A 26 -9.80 9.91 -11.75
CA ILE A 26 -8.77 10.92 -11.97
C ILE A 26 -7.84 10.47 -13.11
N ASN A 27 -7.26 11.43 -13.82
CA ASN A 27 -6.22 11.15 -14.81
C ASN A 27 -5.04 10.40 -14.14
N PRO A 28 -4.64 9.22 -14.65
CA PRO A 28 -3.54 8.43 -14.06
C PRO A 28 -2.24 9.22 -13.91
N VAL A 29 -1.96 10.18 -14.81
CA VAL A 29 -0.75 11.01 -14.76
C VAL A 29 -0.75 11.91 -13.54
N THR A 30 -1.86 12.62 -13.26
CA THR A 30 -1.97 13.50 -12.08
C THR A 30 -1.93 12.69 -10.78
N LEU A 31 -2.49 11.48 -10.79
CA LEU A 31 -2.40 10.56 -9.65
C LEU A 31 -0.95 10.15 -9.39
N PHE A 32 -0.21 9.78 -10.44
CA PHE A 32 1.18 9.36 -10.31
C PHE A 32 2.08 10.49 -9.80
N VAL A 33 1.81 11.73 -10.20
CA VAL A 33 2.49 12.93 -9.68
C VAL A 33 2.20 13.10 -8.18
N ALA A 34 0.93 13.05 -7.77
CA ALA A 34 0.56 13.13 -6.35
C ALA A 34 1.22 12.00 -5.52
N TYR A 35 1.17 10.78 -6.05
CA TYR A 35 1.77 9.59 -5.45
C TYR A 35 3.28 9.74 -5.28
N GLY A 36 4.00 10.19 -6.31
CA GLY A 36 5.44 10.39 -6.27
C GLY A 36 5.85 11.45 -5.24
N ILE A 37 5.14 12.58 -5.19
CA ILE A 37 5.41 13.65 -4.21
C ILE A 37 5.19 13.14 -2.78
N ALA A 38 4.07 12.45 -2.54
CA ALA A 38 3.75 11.96 -1.20
C ALA A 38 4.72 10.85 -0.75
N ASN A 39 5.13 9.95 -1.64
CA ASN A 39 6.13 8.92 -1.31
C ASN A 39 7.49 9.55 -1.01
N LEU A 40 7.91 10.54 -1.80
CA LEU A 40 9.16 11.27 -1.55
C LEU A 40 9.16 11.91 -0.16
N LEU A 41 8.08 12.62 0.20
CA LEU A 41 7.92 13.22 1.54
C LEU A 41 7.77 12.15 2.64
N GLY A 42 7.12 11.03 2.34
CA GLY A 42 6.95 9.91 3.26
C GLY A 42 8.24 9.18 3.61
N THR A 43 9.31 9.35 2.82
CA THR A 43 10.65 8.82 3.16
C THR A 43 11.32 9.57 4.32
N LEU A 44 10.80 10.74 4.70
CA LEU A 44 11.31 11.49 5.83
C LEU A 44 11.10 10.69 7.13
N PRO A 45 12.12 10.55 7.99
CA PRO A 45 12.07 9.74 9.21
C PRO A 45 11.34 10.46 10.35
N VAL A 46 10.20 11.09 10.04
CA VAL A 46 9.35 11.82 10.99
C VAL A 46 8.28 10.90 11.56
N SER A 47 7.74 9.98 10.75
CA SER A 47 6.73 9.00 11.19
C SER A 47 7.04 7.59 10.69
N PRO A 48 6.77 6.55 11.50
CA PRO A 48 6.91 5.16 11.07
C PRO A 48 6.02 4.90 9.84
N GLY A 49 6.60 4.43 8.73
CA GLY A 49 5.87 4.15 7.50
C GLY A 49 5.26 5.37 6.80
N GLY A 50 5.72 6.59 7.13
CA GLY A 50 5.21 7.83 6.56
C GLY A 50 3.77 8.16 6.97
N LEU A 51 3.23 7.53 8.02
CA LEU A 51 1.87 7.78 8.52
C LEU A 51 1.68 9.27 8.89
N GLY A 52 0.55 9.84 8.49
CA GLY A 52 0.24 11.27 8.63
C GLY A 52 0.86 12.15 7.53
N ILE A 53 2.06 11.83 7.04
CA ILE A 53 2.72 12.61 5.97
C ILE A 53 2.08 12.30 4.62
N ILE A 54 1.98 11.01 4.24
CA ILE A 54 1.42 10.66 2.94
C ILE A 54 -0.05 11.06 2.88
N GLU A 55 -0.82 10.87 3.95
CA GLU A 55 -2.22 11.33 4.03
C GLU A 55 -2.31 12.85 3.90
N GLY A 56 -1.45 13.57 4.64
CA GLY A 56 -1.39 15.03 4.64
C GLY A 56 -0.94 15.64 3.31
N VAL A 57 -0.30 14.86 2.43
CA VAL A 57 0.13 15.33 1.10
C VAL A 57 -0.83 14.83 0.02
N LEU A 58 -1.19 13.56 0.05
CA LEU A 58 -1.85 12.88 -1.04
C LEU A 58 -3.35 13.20 -1.09
N VAL A 59 -4.01 13.32 0.08
CA VAL A 59 -5.42 13.77 0.14
C VAL A 59 -5.58 15.18 -0.43
N PRO A 60 -4.87 16.22 0.03
CA PRO A 60 -5.03 17.56 -0.55
C PRO A 60 -4.55 17.64 -1.99
N SER A 61 -3.55 16.85 -2.40
CA SER A 61 -3.13 16.79 -3.82
C SER A 61 -4.26 16.26 -4.70
N LEU A 62 -4.91 15.15 -4.31
CA LEU A 62 -6.04 14.59 -5.06
C LEU A 62 -7.24 15.54 -5.09
N VAL A 63 -7.52 16.23 -3.98
CA VAL A 63 -8.57 17.26 -3.92
C VAL A 63 -8.24 18.44 -4.83
N GLY A 64 -6.99 18.89 -4.84
CA GLY A 64 -6.50 19.94 -5.75
C GLY A 64 -6.62 19.55 -7.23
N PHE A 65 -6.54 18.25 -7.55
CA PHE A 65 -6.77 17.71 -8.89
C PHE A 65 -8.26 17.44 -9.21
N GLY A 66 -9.19 17.80 -8.32
CA GLY A 66 -10.63 17.76 -8.56
C GLY A 66 -11.35 16.56 -7.95
N ALA A 67 -10.67 15.73 -7.14
CA ALA A 67 -11.35 14.65 -6.41
C ALA A 67 -12.18 15.22 -5.24
N PRO A 68 -13.41 14.72 -5.01
CA PRO A 68 -14.17 15.07 -3.81
C PRO A 68 -13.38 14.67 -2.55
N SER A 69 -13.35 15.52 -1.52
CA SER A 69 -12.57 15.30 -0.30
C SER A 69 -12.89 13.98 0.38
N ALA A 70 -14.18 13.62 0.48
CA ALA A 70 -14.62 12.35 1.03
C ALA A 70 -14.06 11.15 0.23
N VAL A 71 -14.07 11.24 -1.10
CA VAL A 71 -13.57 10.18 -1.98
C VAL A 71 -12.05 10.06 -1.87
N ALA A 72 -11.33 11.18 -1.85
CA ALA A 72 -9.88 11.20 -1.68
C ALA A 72 -9.47 10.56 -0.35
N VAL A 73 -10.10 10.94 0.76
CA VAL A 73 -9.80 10.35 2.09
C VAL A 73 -10.09 8.85 2.09
N LEU A 74 -11.26 8.43 1.61
CA LEU A 74 -11.62 7.00 1.57
C LEU A 74 -10.67 6.17 0.71
N ALA A 75 -10.27 6.70 -0.45
CA ALA A 75 -9.33 6.03 -1.33
C ALA A 75 -7.95 5.87 -0.69
N VAL A 76 -7.40 6.94 -0.12
CA VAL A 76 -6.06 6.93 0.51
C VAL A 76 -6.04 6.01 1.72
N VAL A 77 -7.03 6.11 2.61
CA VAL A 77 -7.10 5.27 3.81
C VAL A 77 -7.26 3.79 3.43
N SER A 78 -8.08 3.48 2.44
CA SER A 78 -8.28 2.09 1.98
C SER A 78 -7.01 1.55 1.34
N TRP A 79 -6.39 2.31 0.44
CA TRP A 79 -5.11 1.95 -0.17
C TRP A 79 -4.04 1.67 0.89
N ARG A 80 -3.90 2.55 1.90
CA ARG A 80 -2.99 2.37 3.05
C ARG A 80 -3.29 1.14 3.88
N LEU A 81 -4.58 0.85 4.12
CA LEU A 81 -4.98 -0.33 4.87
C LEU A 81 -4.46 -1.59 4.16
N PHE A 82 -4.63 -1.68 2.84
CA PHE A 82 -4.10 -2.81 2.08
C PHE A 82 -2.57 -2.82 2.02
N GLU A 83 -1.93 -1.70 1.70
CA GLU A 83 -0.47 -1.64 1.57
C GLU A 83 0.25 -1.94 2.88
N PHE A 84 -0.21 -1.35 3.99
CA PHE A 84 0.44 -1.49 5.29
C PHE A 84 0.06 -2.79 6.01
N TRP A 85 -1.21 -3.21 5.92
CA TRP A 85 -1.67 -4.38 6.67
C TRP A 85 -1.55 -5.68 5.91
N ALA A 86 -1.61 -5.73 4.57
CA ALA A 86 -1.51 -6.99 3.83
C ALA A 86 -0.20 -7.79 4.05
N PRO A 87 0.97 -7.16 4.25
CA PRO A 87 2.19 -7.90 4.55
C PRO A 87 2.13 -8.69 5.87
N ILE A 88 1.38 -8.21 6.87
CA ILE A 88 1.29 -8.83 8.21
C ILE A 88 0.65 -10.23 8.17
N PRO A 89 -0.57 -10.43 7.63
CA PRO A 89 -1.18 -11.75 7.53
C PRO A 89 -0.41 -12.65 6.56
N ILE A 90 0.12 -12.13 5.46
CA ILE A 90 0.93 -12.92 4.51
C ILE A 90 2.19 -13.46 5.20
N GLY A 91 2.90 -12.60 5.94
CA GLY A 91 4.06 -13.01 6.73
C GLY A 91 3.70 -14.00 7.84
N SER A 92 2.57 -13.77 8.53
CA SER A 92 2.09 -14.68 9.58
C SER A 92 1.74 -16.06 9.05
N LEU A 93 1.05 -16.15 7.90
CA LEU A 93 0.72 -17.40 7.23
C LEU A 93 1.98 -18.14 6.77
N SER A 94 2.95 -17.41 6.22
CA SER A 94 4.24 -17.96 5.81
C SER A 94 5.05 -18.50 6.99
N TYR A 95 4.98 -17.81 8.14
CA TYR A 95 5.63 -18.28 9.35
C TYR A 95 4.97 -19.52 9.94
N LEU A 96 3.63 -19.56 9.93
CA LEU A 96 2.85 -20.72 10.37
C LEU A 96 3.13 -21.95 9.50
N SER A 97 3.21 -21.78 8.16
CA SER A 97 3.51 -22.90 7.26
C SER A 97 4.88 -23.53 7.56
N LEU A 98 5.90 -22.71 7.81
CA LEU A 98 7.23 -23.19 8.19
C LEU A 98 7.24 -23.85 9.57
N ARG A 99 6.49 -23.31 10.54
CA ARG A 99 6.37 -23.94 11.87
C ARG A 99 5.69 -25.30 11.80
N LEU A 100 4.65 -25.43 10.99
CA LEU A 100 3.97 -26.70 10.78
C LEU A 100 4.91 -27.70 10.10
N GLN A 101 5.61 -27.33 9.04
CA GLN A 101 6.56 -28.20 8.35
C GLN A 101 7.70 -28.68 9.27
N ARG A 102 8.22 -27.79 10.13
CA ARG A 102 9.29 -28.13 11.07
C ARG A 102 8.82 -29.14 12.13
N TRP A 103 7.56 -29.10 12.53
CA TRP A 103 6.97 -30.08 13.47
C TRP A 103 6.80 -31.47 12.85
N TRP A 104 6.50 -31.55 11.55
CA TRP A 104 6.45 -32.82 10.83
C TRP A 104 7.84 -33.43 10.63
N SER A 105 8.87 -32.60 10.40
CA SER A 105 10.23 -33.09 10.15
C SER A 105 10.93 -33.66 11.40
N THR A 106 10.55 -33.22 12.61
CA THR A 106 11.13 -33.74 13.87
C THR A 106 10.44 -35.00 14.39
N ARG A 107 9.34 -35.44 13.76
CA ARG A 107 8.62 -36.69 14.06
C ARG A 107 8.95 -37.83 13.09
N GLY A 108 10.06 -37.73 12.36
CA GLY A 108 10.57 -38.85 11.57
C GLY A 108 10.98 -40.01 12.49
N PRO A 109 10.58 -41.26 12.21
CA PRO A 109 10.92 -42.40 13.04
C PRO A 109 12.44 -42.55 13.11
N THR A 110 12.98 -42.49 14.33
CA THR A 110 14.35 -42.88 14.65
C THR A 110 14.54 -44.34 14.22
N GLN A 111 15.37 -44.57 13.21
CA GLN A 111 15.99 -45.88 13.02
C GLN A 111 17.01 -46.13 14.13
#